data_AF-A0A381YTI9-F1
#
_entry.id   AF-A0A381YTI9-F1
#
_cell.length_a   1.000
_cell.length_b   1.000
_cell.length_c   1.000
_cell.angle_alpha   90.00
_cell.angle_beta   90.00
_cell.angle_gamma   90.00
#
_symmetry.space_group_name_H-M   'P 1'
#
loop_
_entity.id
_entity.type
_entity.pdbx_description
1 polymer ?
#
loop_
_entity_poly.entity_id
_entity_poly.type
_entity_poly.pdbx_seq_one_letter_code
_entity_poly.pdbx_strand_id
1 'polypeptide(L)'
;MSAPSLRELDLMSAPENILIRGVNWLGDAIMTVPAIMRLREAHPHARFTLLTHDKLADLWASTQHFERILTFSRGESPFTVGNKLKREHFDTALILPNSFRTALECWKAGIPRRIGYSGNWRSKLLTHAIAPRAEAIPMQKRLPLDIEYRLTNQLQPQTFPASAHHILQYLHLAKHLGANDEATAPRLLRSEEAPTFADPQKPHPYIGLIAGAEYGPAKCWPTDQFINAAKELIEKHQAHILLFGGLGDVETAEAIAESLPEDHRTNLAGQT
;
A
#
# COMPACT_ATOMS: atom_id res chain seq x y z
N MET A 1 45.20 -5.45 -4.75
CA MET A 1 43.72 -5.45 -4.64
C MET A 1 43.25 -6.84 -5.06
N SER A 2 42.63 -7.59 -4.16
CA SER A 2 42.09 -8.93 -4.45
C SER A 2 40.87 -8.80 -5.37
N ALA A 3 40.76 -9.66 -6.38
CA ALA A 3 39.58 -9.72 -7.24
C ALA A 3 38.34 -10.09 -6.40
N PRO A 4 37.18 -9.45 -6.64
CA PRO A 4 35.95 -9.76 -5.91
C PRO A 4 35.54 -11.21 -6.17
N SER A 5 35.02 -11.87 -5.13
CA SER A 5 34.45 -13.22 -5.23
C SER A 5 33.24 -13.24 -6.17
N LEU A 6 32.88 -14.41 -6.72
CA LEU A 6 31.68 -14.56 -7.56
C LEU A 6 30.39 -14.08 -6.86
N ARG A 7 30.30 -14.26 -5.54
CA ARG A 7 29.22 -13.68 -4.72
C ARG A 7 29.24 -12.16 -4.68
N GLU A 8 30.41 -11.53 -4.62
CA GLU A 8 30.53 -10.08 -4.65
C GLU A 8 30.20 -9.52 -6.04
N LEU A 9 30.59 -10.22 -7.11
CA LEU A 9 30.22 -9.86 -8.49
C LEU A 9 28.71 -9.95 -8.72
N ASP A 10 28.04 -11.00 -8.22
CA ASP A 10 26.57 -11.14 -8.27
C ASP A 10 25.84 -10.09 -7.42
N LEU A 11 26.47 -9.57 -6.36
CA LEU A 11 25.93 -8.47 -5.56
C LEU A 11 26.09 -7.11 -6.26
N MET A 12 27.07 -6.99 -7.16
CA MET A 12 27.41 -5.79 -7.91
C MET A 12 26.72 -5.70 -9.28
N SER A 13 26.12 -6.78 -9.78
CA SER A 13 25.36 -6.75 -11.04
C SER A 13 24.04 -5.97 -10.92
N ALA A 14 23.62 -5.38 -12.03
CA ALA A 14 22.30 -4.76 -12.10
C ALA A 14 21.22 -5.85 -11.93
N PRO A 15 20.19 -5.62 -11.10
CA PRO A 15 19.11 -6.58 -10.93
C PRO A 15 18.29 -6.70 -12.22
N GLU A 16 17.89 -7.93 -12.60
CA GLU A 16 17.12 -8.21 -13.82
C GLU A 16 15.71 -8.73 -13.50
N ASN A 17 15.54 -9.44 -12.39
CA ASN A 17 14.28 -10.03 -11.94
C ASN A 17 14.05 -9.77 -10.45
N ILE A 18 13.28 -8.72 -10.18
CA ILE A 18 13.07 -8.14 -8.84
C ILE A 18 11.72 -8.58 -8.29
N LEU A 19 11.76 -9.19 -7.11
CA LEU A 19 10.60 -9.39 -6.26
C LEU A 19 10.39 -8.17 -5.35
N ILE A 20 9.22 -7.55 -5.43
CA ILE A 20 8.74 -6.63 -4.41
C ILE A 20 7.86 -7.42 -3.45
N ARG A 21 8.29 -7.56 -2.20
CA ARG A 21 7.43 -8.14 -1.16
C ARG A 21 6.52 -7.05 -0.60
N GLY A 22 5.26 -7.09 -1.01
CA GLY A 22 4.24 -6.10 -0.68
C GLY A 22 3.83 -6.07 0.80
N VAL A 23 3.32 -4.91 1.20
CA VAL A 23 2.68 -4.63 2.49
C VAL A 23 1.23 -5.14 2.49
N ASN A 24 0.60 -5.19 3.66
CA ASN A 24 -0.70 -5.88 3.85
C ASN A 24 -1.90 -4.91 4.00
N TRP A 25 -1.66 -3.61 4.00
CA TRP A 25 -2.69 -2.58 4.17
C TRP A 25 -2.77 -1.71 2.92
N LEU A 26 -3.98 -1.32 2.51
CA LEU A 26 -4.21 -0.52 1.30
C LEU A 26 -3.46 0.81 1.34
N GLY A 27 -3.55 1.55 2.45
CA GLY A 27 -2.85 2.82 2.60
C GLY A 27 -1.33 2.67 2.49
N ASP A 28 -0.75 1.66 3.17
CA ASP A 28 0.67 1.34 3.05
C ASP A 28 1.03 0.98 1.60
N ALA A 29 0.19 0.19 0.92
CA ALA A 29 0.41 -0.23 -0.46
C ALA A 29 0.45 0.96 -1.42
N ILE A 30 -0.42 1.96 -1.25
CA ILE A 30 -0.35 3.20 -2.03
C ILE A 30 0.93 3.97 -1.71
N MET A 31 1.34 4.01 -0.44
CA MET A 31 2.57 4.71 -0.02
C MET A 31 3.84 4.07 -0.57
N THR A 32 3.83 2.82 -1.04
CA THR A 32 5.01 2.20 -1.68
C THR A 32 5.19 2.62 -3.14
N VAL A 33 4.15 3.16 -3.79
CA VAL A 33 4.14 3.49 -5.22
C VAL A 33 5.30 4.42 -5.64
N PRO A 34 5.63 5.51 -4.91
CA PRO A 34 6.76 6.36 -5.28
C PRO A 34 8.09 5.60 -5.29
N ALA A 35 8.31 4.70 -4.32
CA ALA A 35 9.51 3.87 -4.28
C ALA A 35 9.58 2.89 -5.45
N ILE A 36 8.44 2.31 -5.84
CA ILE A 36 8.34 1.43 -7.03
C ILE A 36 8.65 2.22 -8.30
N MET A 37 8.08 3.42 -8.46
CA MET A 37 8.36 4.28 -9.62
C MET A 37 9.85 4.62 -9.73
N ARG A 38 10.47 5.04 -8.63
CA ARG A 38 11.92 5.36 -8.57
C ARG A 38 12.80 4.14 -8.87
N LEU A 39 12.38 2.94 -8.47
CA LEU A 39 13.09 1.70 -8.81
C LEU A 39 13.01 1.39 -10.30
N ARG A 40 11.86 1.61 -10.94
CA ARG A 40 11.72 1.41 -12.39
C ARG A 40 12.53 2.42 -13.20
N GLU A 41 12.63 3.66 -12.71
CA GLU A 41 13.53 4.67 -13.29
C GLU A 41 15.00 4.21 -13.23
N ALA A 42 15.42 3.61 -12.11
CA ALA A 42 16.79 3.11 -11.92
C ALA A 42 17.07 1.79 -12.66
N HIS A 43 16.05 0.94 -12.86
CA HIS A 43 16.17 -0.38 -13.48
C HIS A 43 15.11 -0.57 -14.58
N PRO A 44 15.18 0.18 -15.70
CA PRO A 44 14.14 0.18 -16.72
C PRO A 44 13.99 -1.16 -17.47
N HIS A 45 15.02 -2.01 -17.45
CA HIS A 45 15.02 -3.32 -18.09
C HIS A 45 14.72 -4.47 -17.13
N ALA A 46 14.63 -4.20 -15.82
CA ALA A 46 14.31 -5.23 -14.84
C ALA A 46 12.83 -5.58 -14.89
N ARG A 47 12.53 -6.86 -14.66
CA ARG A 47 11.17 -7.36 -14.44
C ARG A 47 10.83 -7.20 -12.96
N PHE A 48 9.67 -6.65 -12.68
CA PHE A 48 9.14 -6.44 -11.34
C PHE A 48 7.94 -7.35 -11.10
N THR A 49 8.08 -8.25 -10.13
CA THR A 49 6.97 -9.07 -9.64
C THR A 49 6.58 -8.63 -8.24
N LEU A 50 5.30 -8.38 -7.99
CA LEU A 50 4.80 -8.13 -6.65
C LEU A 50 4.35 -9.44 -5.99
N LEU A 51 4.73 -9.67 -4.74
CA LEU A 51 4.04 -10.63 -3.86
C LEU A 51 3.20 -9.87 -2.83
N THR A 52 1.88 -9.92 -2.98
CA THR A 52 0.89 -9.20 -2.14
C THR A 52 -0.13 -10.15 -1.52
N HIS A 53 -0.86 -9.71 -0.50
CA HIS A 53 -1.97 -10.48 0.06
C HIS A 53 -3.11 -10.53 -0.97
N ASP A 54 -3.83 -11.65 -1.09
CA ASP A 54 -4.93 -11.81 -2.05
C ASP A 54 -5.96 -10.66 -2.02
N LYS A 55 -6.36 -10.19 -0.83
CA LYS A 55 -7.23 -9.02 -0.62
C LYS A 55 -6.75 -7.70 -1.24
N LEU A 56 -5.49 -7.61 -1.63
CA LEU A 56 -4.92 -6.42 -2.28
C LEU A 56 -4.57 -6.70 -3.75
N ALA A 57 -4.87 -7.88 -4.29
CA ALA A 57 -4.49 -8.24 -5.65
C ALA A 57 -5.14 -7.30 -6.68
N ASP A 58 -6.43 -7.01 -6.52
CA ASP A 58 -7.20 -6.21 -7.48
C ASP A 58 -6.75 -4.75 -7.55
N LEU A 59 -6.19 -4.21 -6.45
CA LEU A 59 -5.52 -2.91 -6.46
C LEU A 59 -4.43 -2.84 -7.54
N TRP A 60 -3.68 -3.93 -7.71
CA TRP A 60 -2.51 -3.99 -8.57
C TRP A 60 -2.80 -4.57 -9.95
N ALA A 61 -3.89 -5.34 -10.10
CA ALA A 61 -4.25 -6.03 -11.33
C ALA A 61 -4.38 -5.08 -12.52
N SER A 62 -4.94 -3.88 -12.32
CA SER A 62 -5.10 -2.87 -13.37
C SER A 62 -4.00 -1.80 -13.36
N THR A 63 -2.77 -2.16 -12.95
CA THR A 63 -1.64 -1.22 -12.88
C THR A 63 -0.47 -1.64 -13.76
N GLN A 64 0.28 -0.67 -14.27
CA GLN A 64 1.46 -0.88 -15.11
C GLN A 64 2.76 -0.97 -14.30
N HIS A 65 2.68 -1.07 -12.97
CA HIS A 65 3.87 -1.07 -12.11
C HIS A 65 4.61 -2.42 -12.08
N PHE A 66 3.91 -3.51 -12.38
CA PHE A 66 4.41 -4.88 -12.25
C PHE A 66 4.03 -5.71 -13.46
N GLU A 67 4.97 -6.52 -13.95
CA GLU A 67 4.73 -7.48 -15.02
C GLU A 67 3.94 -8.70 -14.51
N ARG A 68 3.98 -8.96 -13.20
CA ARG A 68 3.29 -10.08 -12.57
C ARG A 68 2.91 -9.78 -11.13
N ILE A 69 1.72 -10.22 -10.75
CA ILE A 69 1.25 -10.20 -9.37
C ILE A 69 1.15 -11.65 -8.87
N LEU A 70 1.87 -11.96 -7.80
CA LEU A 70 1.73 -13.18 -7.03
C LEU A 70 0.97 -12.86 -5.75
N THR A 71 0.06 -13.75 -5.37
CA THR A 71 -0.70 -13.63 -4.13
C THR A 71 -0.28 -14.67 -3.09
N PHE A 72 -0.55 -14.37 -1.83
CA PHE A 72 -0.61 -15.36 -0.75
C PHE A 72 -1.88 -15.10 0.07
N SER A 73 -2.38 -16.14 0.73
CA SER A 73 -3.59 -16.04 1.55
C SER A 73 -3.28 -15.95 3.04
N ARG A 74 -4.25 -15.51 3.82
CA ARG A 74 -4.14 -15.46 5.28
C ARG A 74 -3.82 -16.86 5.83
N GLY A 75 -2.80 -16.94 6.67
CA GLY A 75 -2.40 -18.19 7.31
C GLY A 75 -1.52 -19.12 6.45
N GLU A 76 -1.30 -18.81 5.17
CA GLU A 76 -0.41 -19.60 4.32
C GLU A 76 1.00 -19.67 4.93
N SER A 77 1.66 -20.82 4.89
CA SER A 77 2.99 -21.00 5.50
C SER A 77 4.07 -20.21 4.76
N PRO A 78 5.02 -19.54 5.44
CA PRO A 78 6.14 -18.88 4.78
C PRO A 78 7.01 -19.85 3.96
N PHE A 79 6.99 -21.15 4.29
CA PHE A 79 7.69 -22.17 3.51
C PHE A 79 6.98 -22.49 2.18
N THR A 80 5.65 -22.51 2.18
CA THR A 80 4.83 -22.68 0.96
C THR A 80 5.05 -21.49 0.02
N VAL A 81 4.96 -20.27 0.56
CA VAL A 81 5.26 -19.04 -0.18
C VAL A 81 6.70 -19.06 -0.69
N GLY A 82 7.67 -19.41 0.14
CA GLY A 82 9.08 -19.53 -0.28
C GLY A 82 9.30 -20.55 -1.41
N ASN A 83 8.62 -21.70 -1.38
CA ASN A 83 8.68 -22.68 -2.47
C ASN A 83 8.01 -22.17 -3.76
N LYS A 84 6.93 -21.40 -3.65
CA LYS A 84 6.30 -20.72 -4.79
C LYS A 84 7.28 -19.74 -5.44
N LEU A 85 7.88 -18.86 -4.63
CA LEU A 85 8.85 -17.86 -5.09
C LEU A 85 10.12 -18.48 -5.69
N LYS A 86 10.58 -19.64 -5.17
CA LYS A 86 11.76 -20.33 -5.70
C LYS A 86 11.65 -20.66 -7.19
N ARG A 87 10.43 -20.91 -7.69
CA ARG A 87 10.18 -21.27 -9.10
C ARG A 87 10.27 -20.07 -10.05
N GLU A 88 10.30 -18.86 -9.53
CA GLU A 88 10.28 -17.62 -10.31
C GLU A 88 11.70 -17.06 -10.54
N HIS A 89 12.73 -17.65 -9.91
CA HIS A 89 14.14 -17.33 -10.14
C HIS A 89 14.49 -15.83 -9.99
N PHE A 90 13.99 -15.18 -8.93
CA PHE A 90 14.36 -13.81 -8.61
C PHE A 90 15.83 -13.71 -8.22
N ASP A 91 16.55 -12.72 -8.75
CA ASP A 91 17.90 -12.37 -8.30
C ASP A 91 17.85 -11.42 -7.08
N THR A 92 16.78 -10.63 -6.96
CA THR A 92 16.69 -9.56 -5.97
C THR A 92 15.30 -9.53 -5.34
N ALA A 93 15.24 -9.33 -4.02
CA ALA A 93 14.02 -9.08 -3.28
C ALA A 93 14.13 -7.80 -2.47
N LEU A 94 13.19 -6.88 -2.69
CA LEU A 94 12.96 -5.72 -1.82
C LEU A 94 11.83 -6.04 -0.84
N ILE A 95 12.16 -6.09 0.46
CA ILE A 95 11.26 -6.56 1.50
C ILE A 95 10.72 -5.37 2.31
N LEU A 96 9.54 -4.90 1.91
CA LEU A 96 8.93 -3.69 2.47
C LEU A 96 8.40 -3.86 3.90
N PRO A 97 7.73 -4.98 4.28
CA PRO A 97 7.34 -5.19 5.66
C PRO A 97 8.52 -5.52 6.56
N ASN A 98 8.41 -5.23 7.86
CA ASN A 98 9.48 -5.44 8.85
C ASN A 98 9.40 -6.78 9.60
N SER A 99 8.48 -7.67 9.22
CA SER A 99 8.27 -8.94 9.93
C SER A 99 9.33 -9.99 9.60
N PHE A 100 9.67 -10.85 10.57
CA PHE A 100 10.56 -12.00 10.36
C PHE A 100 10.06 -12.91 9.23
N ARG A 101 8.74 -13.13 9.19
CA ARG A 101 8.06 -13.96 8.19
C ARG A 101 8.45 -13.58 6.76
N THR A 102 8.40 -12.30 6.41
CA THR A 102 8.68 -11.85 5.03
C THR A 102 10.13 -12.06 4.61
N ALA A 103 11.08 -11.94 5.55
CA ALA A 103 12.47 -12.29 5.30
C ALA A 103 12.66 -13.80 5.15
N LEU A 104 11.94 -14.61 5.94
CA LEU A 104 11.97 -16.07 5.85
C LEU A 104 11.43 -16.59 4.51
N GLU A 105 10.35 -16.01 3.98
CA GLU A 105 9.80 -16.33 2.66
C GLU A 105 10.87 -16.17 1.57
N CYS A 106 11.55 -15.01 1.53
CA CYS A 106 12.56 -14.69 0.53
C CYS A 106 13.86 -15.50 0.71
N TRP A 107 14.26 -15.76 1.96
CA TRP A 107 15.40 -16.63 2.27
C TRP A 107 15.13 -18.08 1.84
N LYS A 108 13.93 -18.61 2.12
CA LYS A 108 13.54 -19.97 1.74
C LYS A 108 13.45 -20.15 0.22
N ALA A 109 13.11 -19.07 -0.49
CA ALA A 109 13.12 -19.02 -1.94
C ALA A 109 14.54 -19.06 -2.54
N GLY A 110 15.58 -18.78 -1.73
CA GLY A 110 16.97 -18.77 -2.18
C GLY A 110 17.36 -17.53 -2.99
N ILE A 111 16.59 -16.45 -2.89
CA ILE A 111 16.84 -15.19 -3.63
C ILE A 111 18.17 -14.61 -3.15
N PRO A 112 19.20 -14.41 -4.00
CA PRO A 112 20.54 -14.08 -3.53
C PRO A 112 20.64 -12.69 -2.89
N ARG A 113 19.98 -11.67 -3.44
CA ARG A 113 19.96 -10.32 -2.87
C ARG A 113 18.65 -10.05 -2.13
N ARG A 114 18.69 -9.90 -0.80
CA ARG A 114 17.50 -9.68 0.05
C ARG A 114 17.69 -8.40 0.85
N ILE A 115 17.01 -7.34 0.40
CA ILE A 115 17.13 -5.97 0.90
C ILE A 115 15.94 -5.65 1.80
N GLY A 116 16.19 -5.13 2.99
CA GLY A 116 15.13 -4.69 3.90
C GLY A 116 15.68 -4.08 5.18
N TYR A 117 14.82 -3.43 5.95
CA TYR A 117 15.21 -2.91 7.27
C TYR A 117 15.69 -4.01 8.22
N SER A 118 16.72 -3.72 9.01
CA SER A 118 17.19 -4.56 10.10
C SER A 118 16.20 -4.58 11.29
N GLY A 119 16.41 -5.49 12.24
CA GLY A 119 15.58 -5.62 13.43
C GLY A 119 14.65 -6.85 13.41
N ASN A 120 13.80 -6.99 14.43
CA ASN A 120 12.82 -8.07 14.56
C ASN A 120 13.39 -9.48 14.28
N TRP A 121 14.63 -9.75 14.69
CA TRP A 121 15.36 -11.02 14.49
C TRP A 121 15.59 -11.43 13.02
N ARG A 122 15.27 -10.56 12.05
CA ARG A 122 15.29 -10.90 10.62
C ARG A 122 16.60 -10.59 9.92
N SER A 123 17.49 -9.81 10.54
CA SER A 123 18.73 -9.34 9.91
C SER A 123 19.60 -10.47 9.35
N LYS A 124 19.64 -11.64 10.01
CA LYS A 124 20.39 -12.82 9.53
C LYS A 124 19.82 -13.45 8.26
N LEU A 125 18.55 -13.18 7.96
CA LEU A 125 17.89 -13.66 6.75
C LEU A 125 18.04 -12.68 5.58
N LEU A 126 18.45 -11.44 5.84
CA LEU A 126 18.72 -10.44 4.82
C LEU A 126 20.19 -10.53 4.36
N THR A 127 20.47 -10.16 3.12
CA THR A 127 21.87 -9.94 2.69
C THR A 127 22.27 -8.48 2.81
N HIS A 128 21.30 -7.56 2.71
CA HIS A 128 21.49 -6.14 2.92
C HIS A 128 20.48 -5.66 3.96
N ALA A 129 20.87 -5.76 5.23
CA ALA A 129 20.09 -5.27 6.35
C ALA A 129 20.32 -3.77 6.53
N ILE A 130 19.30 -2.97 6.31
CA ILE A 130 19.37 -1.50 6.31
C ILE A 130 18.94 -0.96 7.67
N ALA A 131 19.69 -0.03 8.25
CA ALA A 131 19.25 0.64 9.48
C ALA A 131 18.01 1.51 9.22
N PRO A 132 17.06 1.60 10.17
CA PRO A 132 15.96 2.55 10.10
C PRO A 132 16.45 3.98 9.87
N ARG A 133 15.65 4.81 9.21
CA ARG A 133 16.00 6.24 9.05
C ARG A 133 16.11 6.90 10.42
N ALA A 134 17.11 7.76 10.61
CA ALA A 134 17.27 8.53 11.86
C ALA A 134 16.05 9.44 12.14
N GLU A 135 15.43 9.95 11.08
CA GLU A 135 14.24 10.82 11.14
C GLU A 135 12.91 10.04 11.16
N ALA A 136 12.97 8.69 11.22
CA ALA A 136 11.77 7.87 11.26
C ALA A 136 10.99 8.11 12.54
N ILE A 137 9.72 8.49 12.40
CA ILE A 137 8.81 8.56 13.54
C ILE A 137 7.91 7.31 13.51
N PRO A 138 7.96 6.43 14.53
CA PRO A 138 7.13 5.25 14.56
C PRO A 138 5.66 5.65 14.72
N MET A 139 4.78 5.02 13.92
CA MET A 139 3.35 5.22 14.07
C MET A 139 2.89 4.66 15.41
N GLN A 140 2.28 5.51 16.23
CA GLN A 140 1.72 5.11 17.52
C GLN A 140 0.22 4.87 17.39
N LYS A 141 -0.22 3.64 17.67
CA LYS A 141 -1.65 3.36 17.85
C LYS A 141 -2.09 4.02 19.16
N ARG A 142 -3.06 4.93 19.08
CA ARG A 142 -3.66 5.53 20.28
C ARG A 142 -4.60 4.53 20.94
N LEU A 143 -4.43 4.37 22.25
CA LEU A 143 -5.35 3.59 23.08
C LEU A 143 -6.53 4.49 23.51
N PRO A 144 -7.71 3.93 23.79
CA PRO A 144 -8.85 4.72 24.27
C PRO A 144 -8.51 5.63 25.47
N LEU A 145 -7.71 5.12 26.41
CA LEU A 145 -7.24 5.90 27.56
C LEU A 145 -6.33 7.09 27.19
N ASP A 146 -5.47 6.95 26.17
CA ASP A 146 -4.65 8.07 25.65
C ASP A 146 -5.54 9.14 25.00
N ILE A 147 -6.60 8.71 24.31
CA ILE A 147 -7.58 9.62 23.69
C ILE A 147 -8.34 10.39 24.76
N GLU A 148 -8.90 9.71 25.75
CA GLU A 148 -9.63 10.33 26.86
C GLU A 148 -8.75 11.30 27.63
N TYR A 149 -7.54 10.88 27.99
CA TYR A 149 -6.56 11.73 28.67
C TYR A 149 -6.29 13.02 27.90
N ARG A 150 -6.11 12.94 26.57
CA ARG A 150 -5.86 14.12 25.73
C ARG A 150 -7.04 15.06 25.65
N LEU A 151 -8.26 14.53 25.55
CA LEU A 151 -9.48 15.34 25.49
C LEU A 151 -9.72 16.05 26.82
N THR A 152 -9.64 15.33 27.94
CA THR A 152 -9.81 15.88 29.29
C THR A 152 -8.77 16.97 29.60
N ASN A 153 -7.53 16.78 29.14
CA ASN A 153 -6.44 17.74 29.37
C ASN A 153 -6.25 18.74 28.21
N GLN A 154 -7.14 18.75 27.20
CA GLN A 154 -7.10 19.65 26.04
C GLN A 154 -5.71 19.72 25.37
N LEU A 155 -5.06 18.57 25.24
CA LEU A 155 -3.72 18.50 24.66
C LEU A 155 -3.74 18.87 23.19
N GLN A 156 -2.81 19.75 22.79
CA GLN A 156 -2.70 20.19 21.40
C GLN A 156 -2.28 19.02 20.48
N PRO A 157 -2.77 19.00 19.22
CA PRO A 157 -2.33 18.03 18.23
C PRO A 157 -0.81 18.07 18.04
N GLN A 158 -0.20 16.88 17.97
CA GLN A 158 1.23 16.78 17.68
C GLN A 158 1.49 17.18 16.22
N THR A 159 2.50 18.01 16.01
CA THR A 159 3.02 18.35 14.68
C THR A 159 4.22 17.48 14.35
N PHE A 160 4.31 17.01 13.11
CA PHE A 160 5.43 16.21 12.63
C PHE A 160 6.11 16.90 11.45
N PRO A 161 7.45 16.81 11.33
CA PRO A 161 8.16 17.35 10.18
C PRO A 161 7.81 16.55 8.92
N ALA A 162 7.96 17.16 7.74
CA ALA A 162 7.72 16.47 6.46
C ALA A 162 8.60 15.20 6.30
N SER A 163 9.78 15.20 6.90
CA SER A 163 10.69 14.05 6.94
C SER A 163 10.13 12.81 7.66
N ALA A 164 9.09 12.97 8.46
CA ALA A 164 8.40 11.89 9.15
C ALA A 164 7.47 11.07 8.23
N HIS A 165 7.18 11.55 7.02
CA HIS A 165 6.22 10.90 6.12
C HIS A 165 6.64 9.46 5.78
N HIS A 166 5.69 8.52 5.84
CA HIS A 166 6.01 7.09 5.73
C HIS A 166 6.55 6.67 4.36
N ILE A 167 6.14 7.33 3.27
CA ILE A 167 6.70 7.14 1.91
C ILE A 167 8.25 7.15 1.91
N LEU A 168 8.86 8.02 2.71
CA LEU A 168 10.31 8.15 2.78
C LEU A 168 10.99 6.89 3.35
N GLN A 169 10.28 6.04 4.09
CA GLN A 169 10.81 4.73 4.52
C GLN A 169 10.97 3.80 3.30
N TYR A 170 10.00 3.77 2.41
CA TYR A 170 10.09 2.94 1.21
C TYR A 170 11.11 3.47 0.21
N LEU A 171 11.20 4.79 0.04
CA LEU A 171 12.23 5.43 -0.79
C LEU A 171 13.64 5.16 -0.25
N HIS A 172 13.82 5.16 1.08
CA HIS A 172 15.11 4.81 1.68
C HIS A 172 15.52 3.37 1.39
N LEU A 173 14.58 2.41 1.40
CA LEU A 173 14.88 1.05 0.95
C LEU A 173 15.22 1.00 -0.55
N ALA A 174 14.44 1.68 -1.39
CA ALA A 174 14.66 1.75 -2.84
C ALA A 174 16.02 2.36 -3.20
N LYS A 175 16.50 3.36 -2.44
CA LYS A 175 17.81 3.98 -2.60
C LYS A 175 18.97 2.98 -2.54
N HIS A 176 18.84 1.93 -1.73
CA HIS A 176 19.87 0.88 -1.63
C HIS A 176 19.90 -0.06 -2.83
N LEU A 177 18.94 0.08 -3.74
CA LEU A 177 18.97 -0.48 -5.08
C LEU A 177 19.28 0.59 -6.13
N GLY A 178 19.80 1.77 -5.77
CA GLY A 178 20.21 2.80 -6.73
C GLY A 178 19.08 3.73 -7.21
N ALA A 179 17.90 3.66 -6.60
CA ALA A 179 16.80 4.58 -6.90
C ALA A 179 17.06 6.00 -6.33
N ASN A 180 16.50 7.02 -6.98
CA ASN A 180 16.39 8.37 -6.39
C ASN A 180 15.46 8.32 -5.16
N ASP A 181 15.79 9.06 -4.10
CA ASP A 181 15.02 9.15 -2.85
C ASP A 181 14.16 10.42 -2.72
N GLU A 182 14.09 11.23 -3.77
CA GLU A 182 13.16 12.36 -3.84
C GLU A 182 11.70 11.89 -3.80
N ALA A 183 10.94 12.46 -2.87
CA ALA A 183 9.54 12.12 -2.68
C ALA A 183 8.66 12.71 -3.79
N THR A 184 7.75 11.88 -4.30
CA THR A 184 6.69 12.29 -5.22
C THR A 184 5.35 11.77 -4.73
N ALA A 185 4.27 12.40 -5.18
CA ALA A 185 2.92 11.92 -4.89
C ALA A 185 2.72 10.52 -5.51
N PRO A 186 2.07 9.59 -4.79
CA PRO A 186 1.78 8.28 -5.35
C PRO A 186 0.87 8.43 -6.58
N ARG A 187 1.31 7.89 -7.73
CA ARG A 187 0.54 7.87 -8.96
C ARG A 187 0.39 6.43 -9.44
N LEU A 188 -0.83 5.91 -9.36
CA LEU A 188 -1.16 4.62 -9.96
C LEU A 188 -1.26 4.79 -11.48
N LEU A 189 -0.36 4.14 -12.20
CA LEU A 189 -0.41 4.06 -13.67
C LEU A 189 -1.42 2.97 -14.04
N ARG A 190 -2.64 3.37 -14.41
CA ARG A 190 -3.72 2.42 -14.74
C ARG A 190 -3.56 1.86 -16.16
N SER A 191 -3.90 0.59 -16.34
CA SER A 191 -4.05 -0.02 -17.67
C SER A 191 -5.34 0.44 -18.35
N GLU A 192 -5.46 0.25 -19.66
CA GLU A 192 -6.70 0.54 -20.41
C GLU A 192 -7.86 -0.37 -19.98
N GLU A 193 -7.54 -1.56 -19.47
CA GLU A 193 -8.48 -2.56 -18.93
C GLU A 193 -9.04 -2.18 -17.55
N ALA A 194 -8.63 -1.04 -16.99
CA ALA A 194 -9.10 -0.55 -15.71
C ALA A 194 -10.63 -0.35 -15.70
N PRO A 195 -11.36 -0.89 -14.71
CA PRO A 195 -12.79 -0.63 -14.61
C PRO A 195 -13.05 0.86 -14.41
N THR A 196 -14.12 1.32 -15.07
CA THR A 196 -14.68 2.66 -14.94
C THR A 196 -16.05 2.58 -14.29
N PHE A 197 -16.36 3.55 -13.43
CA PHE A 197 -17.68 3.73 -12.83
C PHE A 197 -18.52 4.77 -13.60
N ALA A 198 -18.02 5.24 -14.74
CA ALA A 198 -18.73 6.22 -15.57
C ALA A 198 -19.85 5.54 -16.36
N ASP A 199 -21.07 6.04 -16.16
CA ASP A 199 -22.29 5.71 -16.89
C ASP A 199 -22.82 7.02 -17.52
N PRO A 200 -22.80 7.15 -18.86
CA PRO A 200 -23.22 8.38 -19.53
C PRO A 200 -24.70 8.73 -19.32
N GLN A 201 -25.51 7.81 -18.79
CA GLN A 201 -26.92 8.06 -18.47
C GLN A 201 -27.11 8.73 -17.10
N LYS A 202 -26.07 8.76 -16.26
CA LYS A 202 -26.14 9.36 -14.93
C LYS A 202 -25.70 10.83 -14.92
N PRO A 203 -26.20 11.63 -13.97
CA PRO A 203 -25.77 13.01 -13.80
C PRO A 203 -24.27 13.14 -13.50
N HIS A 204 -23.69 14.29 -13.83
CA HIS A 204 -22.28 14.61 -13.59
C HIS A 204 -22.17 15.91 -12.80
N PRO A 205 -21.12 16.08 -11.96
CA PRO A 205 -19.93 15.22 -11.84
C PRO A 205 -20.14 13.99 -10.94
N TYR A 206 -19.30 12.96 -11.13
CA TYR A 206 -19.20 11.85 -10.19
C TYR A 206 -18.42 12.26 -8.95
N ILE A 207 -18.95 11.96 -7.77
CA ILE A 207 -18.29 12.20 -6.48
C ILE A 207 -18.29 10.90 -5.68
N GLY A 208 -17.08 10.41 -5.36
CA GLY A 208 -16.89 9.24 -4.52
C GLY A 208 -16.95 9.58 -3.03
N LEU A 209 -17.75 8.82 -2.27
CA LEU A 209 -17.82 8.91 -0.81
C LEU A 209 -17.41 7.57 -0.19
N ILE A 210 -16.52 7.63 0.81
CA ILE A 210 -16.11 6.49 1.63
C ILE A 210 -16.42 6.87 3.08
N ALA A 211 -17.52 6.35 3.63
CA ALA A 211 -17.98 6.69 4.98
C ALA A 211 -17.34 5.84 6.09
N GLY A 212 -16.73 4.71 5.70
CA GLY A 212 -16.10 3.74 6.58
C GLY A 212 -14.69 4.09 7.05
N ALA A 213 -14.23 3.42 8.12
CA ALA A 213 -12.85 3.48 8.58
C ALA A 213 -12.39 2.20 9.28
N GLU A 214 -11.26 1.64 8.84
CA GLU A 214 -10.66 0.41 9.40
C GLU A 214 -10.27 0.53 10.89
N TYR A 215 -9.92 1.73 11.35
CA TYR A 215 -9.46 1.96 12.74
C TYR A 215 -10.58 2.34 13.71
N GLY A 216 -11.84 2.05 13.33
CA GLY A 216 -13.00 2.16 14.18
C GLY A 216 -13.75 3.49 14.09
N PRO A 217 -14.89 3.59 14.78
CA PRO A 217 -15.91 4.63 14.56
C PRO A 217 -15.45 6.05 14.91
N ALA A 218 -14.43 6.20 15.77
CA ALA A 218 -13.88 7.51 16.12
C ALA A 218 -13.25 8.27 14.94
N LYS A 219 -12.96 7.58 13.82
CA LYS A 219 -12.47 8.18 12.58
C LYS A 219 -13.54 8.33 11.50
N CYS A 220 -14.77 7.89 11.76
CA CYS A 220 -15.87 8.03 10.83
C CYS A 220 -16.57 9.38 11.06
N TRP A 221 -16.80 10.13 10.00
CA TRP A 221 -17.69 11.28 10.07
C TRP A 221 -19.15 10.78 10.21
N PRO A 222 -20.02 11.42 11.01
CA PRO A 222 -21.36 10.90 11.25
C PRO A 222 -22.17 10.73 9.96
N THR A 223 -22.95 9.65 9.87
CA THR A 223 -23.74 9.28 8.68
C THR A 223 -24.65 10.42 8.22
N ASP A 224 -25.36 11.08 9.15
CA ASP A 224 -26.24 12.22 8.84
C ASP A 224 -25.49 13.36 8.15
N GLN A 225 -24.21 13.54 8.49
CA GLN A 225 -23.40 14.59 7.89
C GLN A 225 -22.97 14.23 6.46
N PHE A 226 -22.65 12.96 6.20
CA PHE A 226 -22.47 12.46 4.83
C PHE A 226 -23.73 12.63 4.00
N ILE A 227 -24.90 12.33 4.56
CA ILE A 227 -26.21 12.52 3.89
C ILE A 227 -26.41 14.00 3.53
N ASN A 228 -26.20 14.90 4.49
CA ASN A 228 -26.37 16.34 4.26
C ASN A 228 -25.42 16.87 3.18
N ALA A 229 -24.14 16.50 3.24
CA ALA A 229 -23.17 16.89 2.21
C ALA A 229 -23.51 16.32 0.83
N ALA A 230 -23.92 15.06 0.75
CA ALA A 230 -24.33 14.45 -0.51
C ALA A 230 -25.55 15.15 -1.12
N LYS A 231 -26.57 15.48 -0.31
CA LYS A 231 -27.74 16.26 -0.76
C LYS A 231 -27.35 17.63 -1.29
N GLU A 232 -26.46 18.33 -0.58
CA GLU A 232 -25.97 19.65 -1.01
C GLU A 232 -25.20 19.58 -2.33
N LEU A 233 -24.36 18.54 -2.52
CA LEU A 233 -23.63 18.33 -3.76
C LEU A 233 -24.56 18.01 -4.94
N ILE A 234 -25.61 17.23 -4.70
CA ILE A 234 -26.65 16.93 -5.70
C ILE A 234 -27.40 18.21 -6.08
N GLU A 235 -27.86 18.97 -5.09
CA GLU A 235 -28.63 20.21 -5.33
C GLU A 235 -27.81 21.24 -6.12
N LYS A 236 -26.57 21.49 -5.71
CA LYS A 236 -25.72 22.55 -6.30
C LYS A 236 -25.07 22.16 -7.61
N HIS A 237 -24.75 20.88 -7.79
CA HIS A 237 -23.91 20.43 -8.90
C HIS A 237 -24.54 19.34 -9.76
N GLN A 238 -25.76 18.90 -9.44
CA GLN A 238 -26.38 17.74 -10.07
C GLN A 238 -25.45 16.51 -10.03
N ALA A 239 -24.65 16.40 -8.98
CA ALA A 239 -23.64 15.36 -8.86
C ALA A 239 -24.26 13.97 -8.77
N HIS A 240 -23.54 12.95 -9.22
CA HIS A 240 -23.88 11.55 -8.97
C HIS A 240 -22.91 10.96 -7.93
N ILE A 241 -23.47 10.46 -6.84
CA ILE A 241 -22.74 10.01 -5.66
C ILE A 241 -22.43 8.52 -5.79
N LEU A 242 -21.14 8.20 -5.83
CA LEU A 242 -20.65 6.82 -5.78
C LEU A 242 -20.28 6.49 -4.33
N LEU A 243 -20.97 5.54 -3.71
CA LEU A 243 -20.67 5.12 -2.34
C LEU A 243 -19.74 3.91 -2.40
N PHE A 244 -18.57 4.04 -1.79
CA PHE A 244 -17.54 3.01 -1.73
C PHE A 244 -17.32 2.56 -0.28
N GLY A 245 -16.83 1.33 -0.11
CA GLY A 245 -16.53 0.77 1.19
C GLY A 245 -16.32 -0.74 1.11
N GLY A 246 -15.73 -1.32 2.15
CA GLY A 246 -15.62 -2.77 2.29
C GLY A 246 -16.93 -3.39 2.80
N LEU A 247 -16.90 -4.70 3.07
CA LEU A 247 -18.04 -5.42 3.64
C LEU A 247 -18.53 -4.86 4.98
N GLY A 248 -17.63 -4.27 5.77
CA GLY A 248 -17.97 -3.64 7.05
C GLY A 248 -18.68 -2.28 6.92
N ASP A 249 -18.72 -1.71 5.71
CA ASP A 249 -19.25 -0.37 5.47
C ASP A 249 -20.63 -0.40 4.77
N VAL A 250 -21.12 -1.59 4.41
CA VAL A 250 -22.35 -1.80 3.63
C VAL A 250 -23.55 -1.12 4.30
N GLU A 251 -23.78 -1.39 5.59
CA GLU A 251 -24.91 -0.83 6.34
C GLU A 251 -24.89 0.71 6.36
N THR A 252 -23.71 1.31 6.55
CA THR A 252 -23.56 2.77 6.56
C THR A 252 -23.78 3.36 5.17
N ALA A 253 -23.23 2.71 4.13
CA ALA A 253 -23.41 3.13 2.75
C ALA A 253 -24.88 3.00 2.30
N GLU A 254 -25.58 1.94 2.71
CA GLU A 254 -27.01 1.75 2.45
C GLU A 254 -27.85 2.86 3.09
N ALA A 255 -27.62 3.17 4.37
CA ALA A 255 -28.31 4.26 5.05
C ALA A 255 -28.12 5.62 4.35
N ILE A 256 -26.91 5.90 3.84
CA ILE A 256 -26.65 7.10 3.03
C ILE A 256 -27.41 7.01 1.72
N ALA A 257 -27.30 5.90 0.99
CA ALA A 257 -27.93 5.70 -0.31
C ALA A 257 -29.43 5.95 -0.24
N GLU A 258 -30.14 5.30 0.69
CA GLU A 258 -31.60 5.41 0.87
C GLU A 258 -32.08 6.84 1.08
N SER A 259 -31.22 7.71 1.60
CA SER A 259 -31.51 9.12 1.87
C SER A 259 -31.31 10.06 0.67
N LEU A 260 -30.83 9.55 -0.47
CA LEU A 260 -30.54 10.32 -1.69
C LEU A 260 -31.52 9.97 -2.83
N PRO A 261 -31.69 10.80 -3.87
CA PRO A 261 -32.44 10.42 -5.07
C PRO A 261 -31.79 9.26 -5.83
N GLU A 262 -32.60 8.34 -6.36
CA GLU A 262 -32.12 7.12 -7.04
C GLU A 262 -31.27 7.43 -8.29
N ASP A 263 -31.63 8.44 -9.06
CA ASP A 263 -30.88 8.83 -10.27
C ASP A 263 -29.51 9.45 -9.97
N HIS A 264 -29.28 9.87 -8.72
CA HIS A 264 -28.06 10.55 -8.28
C HIS A 264 -27.16 9.68 -7.39
N ARG A 265 -27.39 8.37 -7.30
CA ARG A 265 -26.58 7.48 -6.46
C ARG A 265 -26.25 6.15 -7.13
N THR A 266 -25.08 5.60 -6.80
CA THR A 266 -24.74 4.19 -7.00
C THR A 266 -24.02 3.71 -5.75
N ASN A 267 -24.56 2.66 -5.10
CA ASN A 267 -23.91 2.05 -3.95
C ASN A 267 -23.05 0.86 -4.39
N LEU A 268 -21.73 0.98 -4.19
CA LEU A 268 -20.72 -0.01 -4.55
C LEU A 268 -20.05 -0.62 -3.30
N ALA A 269 -20.48 -0.25 -2.09
CA ALA A 269 -19.91 -0.80 -0.87
C ALA A 269 -20.07 -2.33 -0.82
N GLY A 270 -18.98 -3.04 -0.56
CA GLY A 270 -18.94 -4.51 -0.52
C GLY A 270 -19.07 -5.21 -1.88
N GLN A 271 -19.13 -4.48 -3.00
CA GLN A 271 -19.35 -5.03 -4.34
C GLN A 271 -18.10 -4.95 -5.24
N THR A 272 -17.07 -4.22 -4.82
CA THR A 272 -15.81 -4.00 -5.57
C THR A 272 -14.60 -4.47 -4.79
#